data_AF-A0A370PK65-F1
#
_entry.id   AF-A0A370PK65-F1
#
_cell.length_a   1.000
_cell.length_b   1.000
_cell.length_c   1.000
_cell.angle_alpha   90.00
_cell.angle_beta   90.00
_cell.angle_gamma   90.00
#
_symmetry.space_group_name_H-M   'P 1'
#
loop_
_entity.id
_entity.type
_entity.pdbx_description
1 polymer ?
#
loop_
_entity_poly.entity_id
_entity_poly.type
_entity_poly.pdbx_seq_one_letter_code
_entity_poly.pdbx_strand_id
1 'polypeptide(L)'
;MGGLGGIFNDPQMYQKLASNPKTSPLLADADFMAKLQRIQQNPNSVGQEIQDPRFLQVMSVLLGIDMSFGAPPEGASSAGAAPEAEEDVPMPDARPAAAEKKKEPEPAPEPEPEDEEAIAKKKAQEAADAEKKIGNDFYKKKQFDEAIEHYNKAWELHKDITYLNNLGAAKFEKGDLQGAIETCQKAIEEGRELRADFKALAK
;
A
#
# COMPACT_ATOMS: atom_id res chain seq x y z
N MET A 1 -12.22 23.68 9.34
CA MET A 1 -12.25 22.82 8.14
C MET A 1 -11.06 23.20 7.26
N GLY A 2 -9.94 22.49 7.38
CA GLY A 2 -8.73 22.73 6.59
C GLY A 2 -8.03 21.41 6.36
N GLY A 3 -8.41 20.71 5.28
CA GLY A 3 -7.81 19.42 4.93
C GLY A 3 -6.39 19.58 4.39
N LEU A 4 -5.62 18.49 4.39
CA LEU A 4 -4.23 18.41 3.92
C LEU A 4 -4.02 19.02 2.52
N GLY A 5 -5.02 19.01 1.65
CA GLY A 5 -4.95 19.65 0.32
C GLY A 5 -4.95 21.18 0.32
N GLY A 6 -5.38 21.83 1.40
CA GLY A 6 -5.38 23.29 1.51
C GLY A 6 -4.02 23.88 1.87
N ILE A 7 -3.15 23.09 2.52
CA ILE A 7 -1.85 23.58 3.02
C ILE A 7 -0.81 23.74 1.91
N PHE A 8 -0.91 22.92 0.85
CA PHE A 8 -0.03 22.99 -0.31
C PHE A 8 -0.41 24.14 -1.27
N ASN A 9 -1.63 24.66 -1.15
CA ASN A 9 -2.10 25.82 -1.91
C ASN A 9 -1.91 27.15 -1.15
N ASP A 10 -1.23 27.13 -0.01
CA ASP A 10 -0.89 28.34 0.75
C ASP A 10 0.17 29.18 0.02
N PRO A 11 -0.08 30.46 -0.29
CA PRO A 11 0.92 31.37 -0.86
C PRO A 11 2.20 31.49 -0.03
N GLN A 12 2.13 31.21 1.29
CA GLN A 12 3.26 31.27 2.21
C GLN A 12 4.01 29.93 2.35
N MET A 13 3.58 28.88 1.64
CA MET A 13 4.18 27.54 1.71
C MET A 13 5.69 27.59 1.42
N TYR A 14 6.10 28.20 0.31
CA TYR A 14 7.50 28.27 -0.11
C TYR A 14 8.36 29.07 0.89
N GLN A 15 7.80 30.11 1.51
CA GLN A 15 8.50 30.90 2.52
C GLN A 15 8.77 30.10 3.80
N LYS A 16 7.77 29.33 4.26
CA LYS A 16 7.90 28.44 5.42
C LYS A 16 8.95 27.35 5.16
N LEU A 17 8.93 26.76 3.97
CA LEU A 17 9.92 25.74 3.57
C LEU A 17 11.33 26.29 3.39
N ALA A 18 11.49 27.53 2.90
CA ALA A 18 12.79 28.17 2.77
C ALA A 18 13.39 28.59 4.13
N SER A 19 12.53 28.93 5.10
CA SER A 19 12.95 29.33 6.45
C SER A 19 13.44 28.16 7.31
N ASN A 20 13.12 26.92 6.95
CA ASN A 20 13.51 25.75 7.73
C ASN A 20 14.79 25.11 7.14
N PRO A 21 15.85 24.91 7.94
CA PRO A 21 17.13 24.38 7.47
C PRO A 21 17.03 22.94 6.95
N LYS A 22 16.03 22.16 7.38
CA LYS A 22 15.81 20.78 6.95
C LYS A 22 15.14 20.69 5.57
N THR A 23 14.29 21.65 5.21
CA THR A 23 13.54 21.65 3.94
C THR A 23 14.10 22.59 2.88
N SER A 24 14.91 23.58 3.29
CA SER A 24 15.64 24.47 2.39
C SER A 24 16.47 23.74 1.30
N PRO A 25 17.26 22.69 1.60
CA PRO A 25 17.98 21.96 0.56
C PRO A 25 17.07 21.16 -0.39
N LEU A 26 15.86 20.77 0.06
CA LEU A 26 14.89 20.08 -0.77
C LEU A 26 14.26 21.01 -1.81
N LEU A 27 14.20 22.32 -1.53
CA LEU A 27 13.77 23.32 -2.51
C LEU A 27 14.79 23.58 -3.62
N ALA A 28 16.07 23.23 -3.39
CA ALA A 28 17.10 23.31 -4.42
C ALA A 28 17.07 22.12 -5.39
N ASP A 29 16.29 21.07 -5.07
CA ASP A 29 16.13 19.88 -5.89
C ASP A 29 15.01 20.08 -6.94
N ALA A 30 15.38 19.98 -8.22
CA ALA A 30 14.46 20.13 -9.34
C ALA A 30 13.37 19.05 -9.36
N ASP A 31 13.69 17.83 -8.94
CA ASP A 31 12.74 16.72 -8.91
C ASP A 31 11.72 16.91 -7.79
N PHE A 32 12.15 17.45 -6.64
CA PHE A 32 11.26 17.72 -5.51
C PHE A 32 10.30 18.89 -5.78
N MET A 33 10.78 19.94 -6.44
CA MET A 33 9.91 21.05 -6.86
C MET A 33 8.84 20.59 -7.85
N ALA A 34 9.18 19.71 -8.78
CA ALA A 34 8.21 19.13 -9.72
C ALA A 34 7.11 18.32 -9.00
N LYS A 35 7.48 17.57 -7.94
CA LYS A 35 6.53 16.86 -7.08
C LYS A 35 5.60 17.82 -6.33
N LEU A 36 6.14 18.88 -5.74
CA LEU A 36 5.35 19.87 -5.01
C LEU A 36 4.33 20.57 -5.92
N GLN A 37 4.73 20.91 -7.14
CA GLN A 37 3.85 21.47 -8.17
C GLN A 37 2.75 20.48 -8.61
N ARG A 38 3.07 19.18 -8.71
CA ARG A 38 2.10 18.12 -9.03
C ARG A 38 1.00 18.00 -7.97
N ILE A 39 1.37 18.15 -6.70
CA ILE A 39 0.44 18.11 -5.56
C ILE A 39 -0.45 19.35 -5.53
N GLN A 40 0.08 20.53 -5.83
CA GLN A 40 -0.72 21.75 -5.97
C GLN A 40 -1.79 21.60 -7.05
N GLN A 41 -1.44 20.97 -8.18
CA GLN A 41 -2.38 20.72 -9.28
C GLN A 41 -3.36 19.59 -8.98
N ASN A 42 -2.96 18.59 -8.18
CA ASN A 42 -3.75 17.40 -7.92
C ASN A 42 -3.68 16.98 -6.43
N PRO A 43 -4.68 17.34 -5.59
CA PRO A 43 -4.69 16.99 -4.17
C PRO A 43 -4.78 15.47 -3.92
N ASN A 44 -5.20 14.68 -4.90
CA ASN A 44 -5.22 13.20 -4.82
C ASN A 44 -3.82 12.57 -4.92
N SER A 45 -2.81 13.31 -5.38
CA SER A 45 -1.43 12.79 -5.49
C SER A 45 -0.66 12.81 -4.16
N VAL A 46 -1.18 13.52 -3.15
CA VAL A 46 -0.61 13.60 -1.79
C VAL A 46 -0.45 12.20 -1.17
N GLY A 47 -1.40 11.29 -1.39
CA GLY A 47 -1.36 9.92 -0.85
C GLY A 47 -0.18 9.09 -1.33
N GLN A 48 0.32 9.33 -2.55
CA GLN A 48 1.49 8.63 -3.10
C GLN A 48 2.80 9.24 -2.59
N GLU A 49 2.84 10.56 -2.38
CA GLU A 49 4.04 11.25 -1.91
C GLU A 49 4.20 11.16 -0.38
N ILE A 50 3.15 10.83 0.39
CA ILE A 50 3.24 10.51 1.83
C ILE A 50 4.23 9.36 2.11
N GLN A 51 4.50 8.50 1.15
CA GLN A 51 5.51 7.43 1.27
C GLN A 51 6.95 7.95 1.16
N ASP A 52 7.19 9.16 0.61
CA ASP A 52 8.52 9.76 0.53
C ASP A 52 8.84 10.45 1.87
N PRO A 53 9.89 10.01 2.59
CA PRO A 53 10.26 10.59 3.88
C PRO A 53 10.62 12.08 3.78
N ARG A 54 11.09 12.54 2.61
CA ARG A 54 11.40 13.96 2.37
C ARG A 54 10.13 14.80 2.26
N PHE A 55 9.05 14.21 1.74
CA PHE A 55 7.76 14.88 1.61
C PHE A 55 7.05 15.02 2.95
N LEU A 56 7.12 13.99 3.80
CA LEU A 56 6.62 14.06 5.18
C LEU A 56 7.29 15.17 5.98
N GLN A 57 8.59 15.36 5.79
CA GLN A 57 9.35 16.44 6.44
C GLN A 57 8.90 17.84 5.99
N VAL A 58 8.53 17.99 4.71
CA VAL A 58 7.96 19.24 4.19
C VAL A 58 6.55 19.48 4.73
N MET A 59 5.73 18.43 4.77
CA MET A 59 4.39 18.49 5.32
C MET A 59 4.38 18.80 6.83
N SER A 60 5.35 18.27 7.58
CA SER A 60 5.50 18.51 9.01
C SER A 60 5.82 19.98 9.30
N VAL A 61 6.73 20.57 8.51
CA VAL A 61 7.07 22.00 8.60
C VAL A 61 5.87 22.88 8.21
N LEU A 62 5.07 22.48 7.22
CA LEU A 62 3.88 23.23 6.81
C LEU A 62 2.73 23.17 7.81
N LEU A 63 2.55 22.03 8.48
CA LEU A 63 1.60 21.85 9.57
C LEU A 63 2.08 22.51 10.88
N GLY A 64 3.31 23.04 10.91
CA GLY A 64 3.92 23.58 12.12
C GLY A 64 4.22 22.52 13.18
N ILE A 65 4.24 21.24 12.79
CA ILE A 65 4.55 20.11 13.64
C ILE A 65 6.00 19.74 13.32
N ASP A 66 6.97 20.32 14.03
CA ASP A 66 8.35 19.83 13.95
C ASP A 66 8.39 18.47 14.67
N MET A 67 8.06 17.38 13.95
CA MET A 67 8.28 16.02 14.46
C MET A 67 9.78 15.72 14.44
N SER A 68 10.50 16.31 15.40
CA SER A 68 11.82 15.84 15.81
C SER A 68 11.63 14.51 16.54
N PHE A 69 11.67 13.42 15.79
CA PHE A 69 11.66 12.07 16.35
C PHE A 69 13.04 11.79 16.98
N GLY A 70 13.17 11.99 18.30
CA GLY A 70 14.30 11.51 19.08
C GLY A 70 14.91 12.48 20.10
N ALA A 71 14.74 12.14 21.39
CA ALA A 71 15.41 12.58 22.63
C ALA A 71 14.95 13.91 23.32
N PRO A 72 14.74 13.90 24.68
CA PRO A 72 14.48 15.10 25.52
C PRO A 72 15.82 15.75 25.96
N PRO A 73 15.92 16.98 26.57
CA PRO A 73 14.97 17.59 27.51
C PRO A 73 14.83 19.15 27.50
N GLU A 74 13.99 19.63 28.42
CA GLU A 74 14.05 20.91 29.19
C GLU A 74 13.79 22.29 28.53
N GLY A 75 12.68 22.92 28.94
CA GLY A 75 12.75 24.22 29.61
C GLY A 75 12.06 25.44 28.97
N ALA A 76 11.00 25.90 29.65
CA ALA A 76 10.47 27.29 29.69
C ALA A 76 9.79 27.86 28.44
N SER A 77 8.84 28.80 28.47
CA SER A 77 7.83 29.30 29.42
C SER A 77 7.05 30.39 28.65
N SER A 78 5.75 30.45 28.90
CA SER A 78 4.89 31.65 28.93
C SER A 78 4.51 32.44 27.66
N ALA A 79 3.19 32.52 27.46
CA ALA A 79 2.34 33.73 27.54
C ALA A 79 1.84 34.45 26.26
N GLY A 80 0.53 34.71 26.28
CA GLY A 80 -0.19 35.81 25.61
C GLY A 80 -0.77 35.46 24.24
N ALA A 81 -1.95 35.88 23.80
CA ALA A 81 -3.12 36.56 24.37
C ALA A 81 -4.14 36.61 23.21
N ALA A 82 -5.42 36.32 23.46
CA ALA A 82 -6.54 36.68 22.57
C ALA A 82 -6.87 38.19 22.73
N PRO A 83 -7.61 38.83 21.80
CA PRO A 83 -9.10 38.83 21.83
C PRO A 83 -9.73 38.72 20.41
N GLU A 84 -10.83 37.98 20.16
CA GLU A 84 -12.28 38.24 20.36
C GLU A 84 -12.96 39.29 19.42
N ALA A 85 -14.00 38.82 18.70
CA ALA A 85 -15.23 39.49 18.23
C ALA A 85 -15.96 38.53 17.25
N GLU A 86 -16.88 37.64 17.65
CA GLU A 86 -18.29 37.81 18.09
C GLU A 86 -19.27 38.38 17.04
N GLU A 87 -20.17 37.54 16.55
CA GLU A 87 -21.61 37.86 16.46
C GLU A 87 -22.46 36.56 16.54
N ASP A 88 -23.40 36.58 17.50
CA ASP A 88 -24.33 35.55 18.01
C ASP A 88 -25.64 35.57 17.17
N VAL A 89 -26.42 34.50 16.93
CA VAL A 89 -27.58 34.00 17.72
C VAL A 89 -28.35 32.89 16.91
N PRO A 90 -29.40 32.19 17.43
CA PRO A 90 -29.38 30.91 18.14
C PRO A 90 -30.21 29.77 17.45
N MET A 91 -30.10 28.53 17.94
CA MET A 91 -30.80 27.30 17.46
C MET A 91 -32.34 27.30 17.67
N PRO A 92 -33.10 26.39 16.99
CA PRO A 92 -33.67 25.27 17.76
C PRO A 92 -33.79 23.90 17.04
N ASP A 93 -33.64 22.86 17.88
CA ASP A 93 -34.19 21.50 17.84
C ASP A 93 -33.72 20.46 16.80
N ALA A 94 -32.88 19.50 17.25
CA ALA A 94 -33.36 18.22 17.80
C ALA A 94 -32.31 17.08 17.75
N ARG A 95 -31.56 16.85 18.84
CA ARG A 95 -31.51 15.60 19.63
C ARG A 95 -30.26 15.55 20.54
N PRO A 96 -30.41 15.07 21.79
CA PRO A 96 -29.33 15.08 22.77
C PRO A 96 -28.27 14.03 22.41
N ALA A 97 -27.03 14.49 22.26
CA ALA A 97 -25.86 13.64 22.34
C ALA A 97 -25.89 12.93 23.69
N ALA A 98 -26.17 11.63 23.66
CA ALA A 98 -25.95 10.74 24.78
C ALA A 98 -24.47 10.81 25.14
N ALA A 99 -24.22 11.02 26.44
CA ALA A 99 -22.91 11.02 27.05
C ALA A 99 -22.02 9.88 26.53
N GLU A 100 -20.95 10.22 25.82
CA GLU A 100 -19.85 9.28 25.60
C GLU A 100 -19.10 9.12 26.91
N LYS A 101 -19.39 7.98 27.55
CA LYS A 101 -18.59 7.37 28.59
C LYS A 101 -17.10 7.49 28.25
N LYS A 102 -16.31 7.90 29.25
CA LYS A 102 -14.90 7.51 29.38
C LYS A 102 -14.74 6.04 28.96
N LYS A 103 -14.12 5.80 27.80
CA LYS A 103 -13.44 4.55 27.52
C LYS A 103 -12.01 4.70 28.05
N GLU A 104 -11.67 3.81 28.95
CA GLU A 104 -10.30 3.43 29.33
C GLU A 104 -9.39 3.28 28.10
N PRO A 105 -8.06 3.37 28.28
CA PRO A 105 -7.10 3.32 27.18
C PRO A 105 -7.34 2.07 26.34
N GLU A 106 -7.76 2.29 25.08
CA GLU A 106 -7.75 1.22 24.10
C GLU A 106 -6.29 0.74 23.98
N PRO A 107 -6.04 -0.58 24.06
CA PRO A 107 -4.71 -1.11 23.84
C PRO A 107 -4.25 -0.65 22.46
N ALA A 108 -2.96 -0.32 22.35
CA ALA A 108 -2.33 0.07 21.09
C ALA A 108 -2.84 -0.81 19.93
N PRO A 109 -3.16 -0.24 18.76
CA PRO A 109 -3.52 -1.07 17.61
C PRO A 109 -2.35 -2.02 17.38
N GLU A 110 -2.61 -3.31 17.58
CA GLU A 110 -1.73 -4.37 17.09
C GLU A 110 -1.45 -4.08 15.61
N PRO A 111 -0.21 -4.28 15.12
CA PRO A 111 0.11 -4.06 13.72
C PRO A 111 -0.91 -4.85 12.87
N GLU A 112 -1.56 -4.17 11.94
CA GLU A 112 -2.62 -4.75 11.13
C GLU A 112 -2.09 -6.03 10.43
N PRO A 113 -2.83 -7.15 10.50
CA PRO A 113 -2.41 -8.42 9.90
C PRO A 113 -2.24 -8.32 8.37
N GLU A 114 -2.72 -7.25 7.73
CA GLU A 114 -2.65 -7.05 6.28
C GLU A 114 -1.21 -6.85 5.77
N ASP A 115 -0.33 -6.17 6.51
CA ASP A 115 1.07 -5.99 6.08
C ASP A 115 1.87 -7.30 6.24
N GLU A 116 1.69 -8.04 7.33
CA GLU A 116 2.35 -9.35 7.52
C GLU A 116 1.80 -10.42 6.58
N GLU A 117 0.48 -10.47 6.37
CA GLU A 117 -0.17 -11.40 5.44
C GLU A 117 0.17 -11.07 3.98
N ALA A 118 0.25 -9.80 3.60
CA ALA A 118 0.68 -9.39 2.26
C ALA A 118 2.15 -9.75 2.00
N ILE A 119 3.04 -9.54 3.00
CA ILE A 119 4.44 -9.95 2.90
C ILE A 119 4.54 -11.48 2.81
N ALA A 120 3.77 -12.22 3.61
CA ALA A 120 3.74 -13.69 3.58
C ALA A 120 3.21 -14.21 2.23
N LYS A 121 2.13 -13.63 1.70
CA LYS A 121 1.56 -13.98 0.40
C LYS A 121 2.53 -13.69 -0.74
N LYS A 122 3.22 -12.55 -0.70
CA LYS A 122 4.23 -12.20 -1.71
C LYS A 122 5.43 -13.15 -1.66
N LYS A 123 5.90 -13.51 -0.46
CA LYS A 123 6.95 -14.51 -0.28
C LYS A 123 6.52 -15.90 -0.76
N ALA A 124 5.26 -16.29 -0.51
CA ALA A 124 4.69 -17.54 -1.01
C ALA A 124 4.57 -17.53 -2.54
N GLN A 125 4.20 -16.40 -3.14
CA GLN A 125 4.18 -16.21 -4.58
C GLN A 125 5.58 -16.31 -5.19
N GLU A 126 6.59 -15.67 -4.60
CA GLU A 126 7.98 -15.77 -5.07
C GLU A 126 8.52 -17.20 -4.98
N ALA A 127 8.20 -17.92 -3.90
CA ALA A 127 8.55 -19.33 -3.75
C ALA A 127 7.84 -20.20 -4.81
N ALA A 128 6.55 -19.96 -5.06
CA ALA A 128 5.79 -20.65 -6.10
C ALA A 128 6.36 -20.37 -7.51
N ASP A 129 6.75 -19.14 -7.79
CA ASP A 129 7.36 -18.75 -9.06
C ASP A 129 8.74 -19.41 -9.25
N ALA A 130 9.51 -19.59 -8.17
CA ALA A 130 10.75 -20.34 -8.19
C ALA A 130 10.51 -21.83 -8.52
N GLU A 131 9.54 -22.47 -7.87
CA GLU A 131 9.14 -23.85 -8.16
C GLU A 131 8.66 -24.01 -9.61
N LYS A 132 7.84 -23.08 -10.12
CA LYS A 132 7.43 -23.04 -11.53
C LYS A 132 8.63 -22.98 -12.47
N LYS A 133 9.65 -22.18 -12.14
CA LYS A 133 10.86 -22.08 -12.98
C LYS A 133 11.62 -23.39 -13.02
N ILE A 134 11.72 -24.10 -11.89
CA ILE A 134 12.32 -25.44 -11.82
C ILE A 134 11.50 -26.42 -12.67
N GLY A 135 10.17 -26.41 -12.54
CA GLY A 135 9.27 -27.22 -13.36
C GLY A 135 9.45 -26.96 -14.85
N ASN A 136 9.58 -25.69 -15.27
CA ASN A 136 9.85 -25.31 -16.66
C ASN A 136 11.19 -25.85 -17.16
N ASP A 137 12.22 -25.86 -16.31
CA ASP A 137 13.54 -26.37 -16.66
C ASP A 137 13.51 -27.91 -16.83
N PHE A 138 12.73 -28.63 -16.02
CA PHE A 138 12.46 -30.07 -16.22
C PHE A 138 11.60 -30.35 -17.45
N TYR A 139 10.57 -29.54 -17.69
CA TYR A 139 9.70 -29.64 -18.87
C TYR A 139 10.52 -29.52 -20.17
N LYS A 140 11.44 -28.55 -20.25
CA LYS A 140 12.36 -28.42 -21.40
C LYS A 140 13.28 -29.62 -21.59
N LYS A 141 13.62 -30.32 -20.51
CA LYS A 141 14.40 -31.57 -20.54
C LYS A 141 13.53 -32.80 -20.86
N LYS A 142 12.22 -32.64 -21.09
CA LYS A 142 11.23 -33.71 -21.24
C LYS A 142 11.10 -34.62 -20.02
N GLN A 143 11.53 -34.14 -18.86
CA GLN A 143 11.36 -34.78 -17.56
C GLN A 143 10.02 -34.35 -16.98
N PHE A 144 8.94 -34.91 -17.54
CA PHE A 144 7.58 -34.43 -17.27
C PHE A 144 7.09 -34.81 -15.88
N ASP A 145 7.52 -35.95 -15.34
CA ASP A 145 7.19 -36.38 -13.97
C ASP A 145 7.69 -35.38 -12.93
N GLU A 146 8.96 -35.01 -13.00
CA GLU A 146 9.56 -34.01 -12.12
C GLU A 146 8.95 -32.62 -12.33
N ALA A 147 8.66 -32.25 -13.59
CA ALA A 147 7.98 -30.98 -13.88
C ALA A 147 6.59 -30.91 -13.22
N ILE A 148 5.81 -32.00 -13.29
CA ILE A 148 4.50 -32.13 -12.65
C ILE A 148 4.60 -31.93 -11.14
N GLU A 149 5.59 -32.53 -10.47
CA GLU A 149 5.78 -32.35 -9.03
C GLU A 149 6.05 -30.89 -8.66
N HIS A 150 6.94 -30.22 -9.40
CA HIS A 150 7.28 -28.83 -9.14
C HIS A 150 6.12 -27.86 -9.44
N TYR A 151 5.31 -28.11 -10.47
CA TYR A 151 4.11 -27.30 -10.72
C TYR A 151 3.02 -27.51 -9.66
N ASN A 152 2.86 -28.73 -9.13
CA ASN A 152 1.93 -28.97 -8.02
C ASN A 152 2.38 -28.22 -6.75
N LYS A 153 3.68 -28.26 -6.42
CA LYS A 153 4.22 -27.48 -5.30
C LYS A 153 4.00 -25.98 -5.49
N ALA A 154 4.22 -25.45 -6.69
CA ALA A 154 3.94 -24.05 -7.01
C ALA A 154 2.47 -23.70 -6.73
N TRP A 155 1.54 -24.56 -7.13
CA TRP A 155 0.10 -24.40 -6.89
C TRP A 155 -0.26 -24.46 -5.40
N GLU A 156 0.39 -25.31 -4.61
CA GLU A 156 0.18 -25.41 -3.15
C GLU A 156 0.70 -24.17 -2.42
N LEU A 157 1.82 -23.60 -2.87
CA LEU A 157 2.41 -22.39 -2.29
C LEU A 157 1.59 -21.14 -2.62
N HIS A 158 1.16 -21.00 -3.87
CA HIS A 158 0.34 -19.89 -4.31
C HIS A 158 -0.65 -20.34 -5.39
N LYS A 159 -1.92 -20.05 -5.19
CA LYS A 159 -2.96 -20.36 -6.17
C LYS A 159 -2.89 -19.40 -7.36
N ASP A 160 -2.28 -19.84 -8.46
CA ASP A 160 -2.26 -19.15 -9.75
C ASP A 160 -2.48 -20.13 -10.90
N ILE A 161 -3.40 -19.80 -11.82
CA ILE A 161 -3.79 -20.68 -12.93
C ILE A 161 -2.64 -20.93 -13.90
N THR A 162 -1.66 -20.02 -13.95
CA THR A 162 -0.44 -20.21 -14.73
C THR A 162 0.26 -21.52 -14.36
N TYR A 163 0.23 -21.92 -13.08
CA TYR A 163 0.81 -23.19 -12.64
C TYR A 163 -0.01 -24.38 -13.13
N LEU A 164 -1.34 -24.29 -13.09
CA LEU A 164 -2.24 -25.34 -13.59
C LEU A 164 -2.14 -25.50 -15.11
N ASN A 165 -1.99 -24.42 -15.88
CA ASN A 165 -1.81 -24.51 -17.33
C ASN A 165 -0.49 -25.21 -17.68
N ASN A 166 0.60 -24.87 -16.98
CA ASN A 166 1.88 -25.54 -17.17
C ASN A 166 1.83 -27.02 -16.75
N LEU A 167 1.09 -27.33 -15.67
CA LEU A 167 0.84 -28.69 -15.23
C LEU A 167 0.05 -29.49 -16.28
N GLY A 168 -0.99 -28.89 -16.86
CA GLY A 168 -1.78 -29.47 -17.95
C GLY A 168 -0.93 -29.77 -19.17
N ALA A 169 -0.07 -28.81 -19.57
CA ALA A 169 0.89 -29.00 -20.66
C ALA A 169 1.88 -30.14 -20.37
N ALA A 170 2.43 -30.21 -19.15
CA ALA A 170 3.35 -31.29 -18.75
C ALA A 170 2.70 -32.68 -18.79
N LYS A 171 1.46 -32.81 -18.31
CA LYS A 171 0.70 -34.06 -18.38
C LYS A 171 0.36 -34.44 -19.82
N PHE A 172 -0.01 -33.46 -20.65
CA PHE A 172 -0.30 -33.66 -22.05
C PHE A 172 0.91 -34.21 -22.81
N GLU A 173 2.08 -33.58 -22.66
CA GLU A 173 3.33 -34.03 -23.30
C GLU A 173 3.83 -35.39 -22.77
N LYS A 174 3.54 -35.71 -21.51
CA LYS A 174 3.77 -37.04 -20.93
C LYS A 174 2.89 -38.12 -21.58
N GLY A 175 1.77 -37.73 -22.20
CA GLY A 175 0.77 -38.65 -22.75
C GLY A 175 -0.38 -38.99 -21.78
N ASP A 176 -0.41 -38.37 -20.60
CA ASP A 176 -1.53 -38.46 -19.66
C ASP A 176 -2.63 -37.48 -20.06
N LEU A 177 -3.37 -37.85 -21.11
CA LEU A 177 -4.42 -37.00 -21.68
C LEU A 177 -5.59 -36.82 -20.71
N GLN A 178 -5.94 -37.85 -19.94
CA GLN A 178 -7.03 -37.78 -18.97
C GLN A 178 -6.66 -36.83 -17.83
N GLY A 179 -5.47 -36.98 -17.26
CA GLY A 179 -5.00 -36.07 -16.21
C GLY A 179 -4.80 -34.64 -16.70
N ALA A 180 -4.45 -34.44 -17.97
CA ALA A 180 -4.39 -33.11 -18.58
C ALA A 180 -5.78 -32.46 -18.67
N ILE A 181 -6.80 -33.20 -19.14
CA ILE A 181 -8.18 -32.70 -19.20
C ILE A 181 -8.69 -32.29 -17.83
N GLU A 182 -8.51 -33.13 -16.81
CA GLU A 182 -8.90 -32.83 -15.43
C GLU A 182 -8.19 -31.58 -14.90
N THR A 183 -6.90 -31.43 -15.23
CA THR A 183 -6.12 -30.25 -14.83
C THR A 183 -6.62 -28.98 -15.51
N CYS A 184 -6.94 -29.04 -16.81
CA CYS A 184 -7.49 -27.90 -17.54
C CYS A 184 -8.90 -27.51 -17.04
N GLN A 185 -9.73 -28.49 -16.67
CA GLN A 185 -11.04 -28.21 -16.04
C GLN A 185 -10.86 -27.51 -14.70
N LYS A 186 -9.95 -28.00 -13.85
CA LYS A 186 -9.60 -27.35 -12.58
C LYS A 186 -9.08 -25.93 -12.79
N ALA A 187 -8.25 -25.71 -13.82
CA ALA A 187 -7.75 -24.38 -14.18
C ALA A 187 -8.89 -23.40 -14.52
N ILE A 188 -9.92 -23.87 -15.22
CA ILE A 188 -11.12 -23.06 -15.54
C ILE A 188 -11.93 -22.75 -14.29
N GLU A 189 -12.15 -23.74 -13.42
CA GLU A 189 -12.90 -23.56 -12.18
C GLU A 189 -12.20 -22.60 -11.22
N GLU A 190 -10.96 -22.90 -10.84
CA GLU A 190 -10.18 -22.04 -9.93
C GLU A 190 -9.91 -20.67 -10.56
N GLY A 191 -9.75 -20.58 -11.89
CA GLY A 191 -9.53 -19.30 -12.52
C GLY A 191 -10.75 -18.39 -12.59
N ARG A 192 -11.96 -18.95 -12.56
CA ARG A 192 -13.18 -18.17 -12.33
C ARG A 192 -13.24 -17.68 -10.88
N GLU A 193 -12.85 -18.52 -9.91
CA GLU A 193 -12.84 -18.15 -8.49
C GLU A 193 -11.81 -17.05 -8.19
N LEU A 194 -10.62 -17.18 -8.76
CA LEU A 194 -9.50 -16.24 -8.59
C LEU A 194 -9.66 -14.95 -9.43
N ARG A 195 -10.73 -14.84 -10.24
CA ARG A 195 -10.96 -13.73 -11.19
C ARG A 195 -9.75 -13.48 -12.10
N ALA A 196 -9.14 -14.54 -12.59
CA ALA A 196 -7.96 -14.41 -13.43
C ALA A 196 -8.30 -13.88 -14.81
N ASP A 197 -7.27 -13.34 -15.47
CA ASP A 197 -7.38 -12.82 -16.82
C ASP A 197 -7.91 -13.90 -17.79
N PHE A 198 -8.94 -13.56 -18.57
CA PHE A 198 -9.54 -14.47 -19.55
C PHE A 198 -8.53 -15.02 -20.56
N LYS A 199 -7.45 -14.28 -20.84
CA LYS A 199 -6.35 -14.73 -21.68
C LYS A 199 -5.50 -15.81 -21.02
N ALA A 200 -5.35 -15.78 -19.70
CA ALA A 200 -4.67 -16.84 -18.97
C ALA A 200 -5.55 -18.10 -18.88
N LEU A 201 -6.86 -17.92 -18.69
CA LEU A 201 -7.84 -19.02 -18.72
C LEU A 201 -7.94 -19.73 -20.08
N ALA A 202 -7.70 -19.02 -21.19
CA ALA A 202 -7.84 -19.56 -22.54
C ALA A 202 -6.58 -20.25 -23.11
N LYS A 203 -5.45 -20.22 -22.38
CA LYS A 203 -4.19 -20.86 -22.79
C LYS A 203 -4.16 -22.33 -22.41
#